data_AF-A0A8H4UPA4-F1
#
_entry.id   AF-A0A8H4UPA4-F1
#
_cell.length_a   1.000
_cell.length_b   1.000
_cell.length_c   1.000
_cell.angle_alpha   90.00
_cell.angle_beta   90.00
_cell.angle_gamma   90.00
#
_symmetry.space_group_name_H-M   'P 1'
#
loop_
_entity.id
_entity.type
_entity.pdbx_description
1 polymer ?
#
loop_
_entity_poly.entity_id
_entity_poly.type
_entity_poly.pdbx_seq_one_letter_code
_entity_poly.pdbx_strand_id
1 'polypeptide(L)'
;TDSSRAKSLELHIQVRVAEELERLRQREKQTLEEIEKRVAAELPDRKVSGLTAPSLSTSFAAPAGSLDLDAPRIPFAGREFDAPLFLIDPATISPPQAPSQHTPAVVDPSREAVLKDIERLRAKLESRKKLSALDENVERAKTEVVNCLRLNDRRPLDCWKEVDSFKREVAKLERAFVDKVVG
;
A
#
# COMPACT_ATOMS: atom_id res chain seq x y z
N THR A 1 4.84 -53.31 -11.19
CA THR A 1 3.65 -53.63 -10.35
C THR A 1 3.15 -52.45 -9.51
N ASP A 2 3.76 -51.26 -9.60
CA ASP A 2 3.33 -50.07 -8.84
C ASP A 2 2.19 -49.27 -9.52
N SER A 3 2.13 -49.30 -10.87
CA SER A 3 1.21 -48.49 -11.66
C SER A 3 -0.29 -48.76 -11.40
N SER A 4 -0.69 -50.01 -11.11
CA SER A 4 -2.09 -50.33 -10.79
C SER A 4 -2.53 -49.77 -9.43
N ARG A 5 -1.62 -49.79 -8.44
CA ARG A 5 -1.87 -49.20 -7.11
C ARG A 5 -1.98 -47.69 -7.18
N ALA A 6 -1.08 -47.03 -7.91
CA ALA A 6 -1.12 -45.58 -8.13
C ALA A 6 -2.45 -45.14 -8.77
N LYS A 7 -2.90 -45.84 -9.82
CA LYS A 7 -4.19 -45.55 -10.48
C LYS A 7 -5.39 -45.75 -9.55
N SER A 8 -5.37 -46.79 -8.71
CA SER A 8 -6.44 -47.01 -7.73
C SER A 8 -6.53 -45.89 -6.69
N LEU A 9 -5.38 -45.37 -6.25
CA LEU A 9 -5.35 -44.24 -5.31
C LEU A 9 -5.83 -42.95 -5.99
N GLU A 10 -5.41 -42.71 -7.23
CA GLU A 10 -5.84 -41.56 -8.00
C GLU A 10 -7.35 -41.52 -8.22
N LEU A 11 -7.96 -42.66 -8.56
CA LEU A 11 -9.42 -42.76 -8.68
C LEU A 11 -10.13 -42.47 -7.36
N HIS A 12 -9.63 -42.98 -6.24
CA HIS A 12 -10.21 -42.70 -4.93
C HIS A 12 -10.10 -41.21 -4.55
N ILE A 13 -9.00 -40.56 -4.92
CA ILE A 13 -8.83 -39.11 -4.74
C ILE A 13 -9.85 -38.35 -5.58
N GLN A 14 -10.02 -38.69 -6.86
CA GLN A 14 -10.99 -38.05 -7.74
C GLN A 14 -12.42 -38.14 -7.20
N VAL A 15 -12.81 -39.32 -6.69
CA VAL A 15 -14.13 -39.53 -6.08
C VAL A 15 -14.32 -38.62 -4.87
N ARG A 16 -13.35 -38.58 -3.94
CA ARG A 16 -13.44 -37.73 -2.75
C ARG A 16 -13.50 -36.25 -3.10
N VAL A 17 -12.68 -35.81 -4.06
CA VAL A 17 -12.67 -34.42 -4.51
C VAL A 17 -14.01 -34.05 -5.14
N ALA A 18 -14.58 -34.93 -5.98
CA ALA A 18 -15.89 -34.70 -6.59
C ALA A 18 -17.00 -34.58 -5.53
N GLU A 19 -17.01 -35.46 -4.53
CA GLU A 19 -17.95 -35.44 -3.42
C GLU A 19 -17.84 -34.15 -2.59
N GLU A 20 -16.62 -33.72 -2.24
CA GLU A 20 -16.41 -32.47 -1.50
C GLU A 20 -16.78 -31.23 -2.32
N LEU A 21 -16.51 -31.23 -3.63
CA LEU A 21 -16.95 -30.15 -4.52
C LEU A 21 -18.47 -30.06 -4.63
N GLU A 22 -19.17 -31.20 -4.69
CA GLU A 22 -20.63 -31.22 -4.69
C GLU A 22 -21.21 -30.72 -3.37
N ARG A 23 -20.62 -31.14 -2.24
CA ARG A 23 -20.99 -30.64 -0.90
C ARG A 23 -20.82 -29.13 -0.78
N LEU A 24 -19.72 -28.57 -1.29
CA LEU A 24 -19.48 -27.13 -1.29
C LEU A 24 -20.50 -26.39 -2.17
N ARG A 25 -20.76 -26.88 -3.39
CA ARG A 25 -21.76 -26.29 -4.29
C ARG A 25 -23.16 -26.28 -3.67
N GLN A 26 -23.54 -27.34 -2.96
CA GLN A 26 -24.83 -27.39 -2.26
C GLN A 26 -24.93 -26.33 -1.17
N ARG A 27 -23.85 -26.13 -0.37
CA ARG A 27 -23.80 -25.07 0.64
C ARG A 27 -23.88 -23.69 0.01
N GLU A 28 -23.11 -23.44 -1.04
CA GLU A 28 -23.14 -22.17 -1.78
C GLU A 28 -24.55 -21.91 -2.32
N LYS A 29 -25.19 -22.91 -2.94
CA LYS A 29 -26.58 -22.78 -3.42
C LYS A 29 -27.56 -22.46 -2.29
N GLN A 30 -27.46 -23.14 -1.16
CA GLN A 30 -28.29 -22.84 0.02
C GLN A 30 -28.09 -21.40 0.51
N THR A 31 -26.84 -20.93 0.56
CA THR A 31 -26.54 -19.55 0.95
C THR A 31 -27.09 -18.53 -0.05
N LEU A 32 -26.99 -18.81 -1.35
CA LEU A 32 -27.56 -17.94 -2.38
C LEU A 32 -29.09 -17.87 -2.25
N GLU A 33 -29.77 -18.99 -2.08
CA GLU A 33 -31.22 -19.02 -1.87
C GLU A 33 -31.64 -18.30 -0.58
N GLU A 34 -30.86 -18.39 0.50
CA GLU A 34 -31.12 -17.64 1.74
C GLU A 34 -30.96 -16.14 1.52
N ILE A 35 -29.90 -15.72 0.84
CA ILE A 35 -29.67 -14.31 0.51
C ILE A 35 -30.77 -13.80 -0.41
N GLU A 36 -31.14 -14.53 -1.45
CA GLU A 36 -32.25 -14.18 -2.35
C GLU A 36 -33.57 -13.99 -1.57
N LYS A 37 -33.86 -14.88 -0.62
CA LYS A 37 -35.03 -14.74 0.27
C LYS A 37 -34.95 -13.50 1.15
N ARG A 38 -33.78 -13.21 1.74
CA ARG A 38 -33.57 -12.01 2.57
C ARG A 38 -33.73 -10.73 1.75
N VAL A 39 -33.16 -10.68 0.55
CA VAL A 39 -33.30 -9.55 -0.38
C VAL A 39 -34.76 -9.37 -0.82
N ALA A 40 -35.47 -10.46 -1.13
CA ALA A 40 -36.88 -10.39 -1.49
C ALA A 40 -37.76 -9.91 -0.30
N ALA A 41 -37.44 -10.33 0.93
CA ALA A 41 -38.16 -9.93 2.14
C ALA A 41 -37.92 -8.47 2.55
N GLU A 42 -36.75 -7.89 2.23
CA GLU A 42 -36.44 -6.47 2.51
C GLU A 42 -37.06 -5.49 1.49
N LEU A 43 -37.72 -5.96 0.42
CA LEU A 43 -38.25 -5.12 -0.65
C LEU A 43 -39.75 -4.72 -0.62
N PRO A 44 -40.61 -5.03 0.38
CA PRO A 44 -41.85 -4.28 0.54
C PRO A 44 -41.57 -3.00 1.36
N ASP A 45 -41.39 -1.89 0.62
CA ASP A 45 -41.41 -0.47 1.05
C ASP A 45 -40.07 0.26 1.28
N ARG A 46 -39.40 0.63 0.17
CA ARG A 46 -38.60 1.88 0.09
C ARG A 46 -38.93 2.64 -1.20
N LYS A 47 -40.07 3.32 -1.19
CA LYS A 47 -40.42 4.36 -2.18
C LYS A 47 -39.60 5.64 -1.91
N VAL A 48 -38.98 6.17 -2.97
CA VAL A 48 -37.94 7.21 -2.96
C VAL A 48 -38.48 8.63 -2.67
N SER A 49 -37.83 9.35 -1.74
CA SER A 49 -37.71 10.82 -1.63
C SER A 49 -36.49 11.11 -0.74
N GLY A 50 -35.43 11.83 -1.09
CA GLY A 50 -35.31 12.98 -1.99
C GLY A 50 -34.86 14.17 -1.14
N LEU A 51 -33.55 14.29 -0.83
CA LEU A 51 -32.93 15.51 -0.28
C LEU A 51 -31.49 15.67 -0.79
N THR A 52 -31.38 16.33 -1.94
CA THR A 52 -30.45 17.43 -2.26
C THR A 52 -29.07 17.48 -1.60
N ALA A 53 -28.02 17.36 -2.42
CA ALA A 53 -26.75 18.04 -2.22
C ALA A 53 -26.43 18.90 -3.47
N PRO A 54 -25.93 20.15 -3.29
CA PRO A 54 -25.90 21.16 -4.35
C PRO A 54 -24.76 20.91 -5.34
N SER A 55 -25.05 21.23 -6.61
CA SER A 55 -24.04 21.36 -7.65
C SER A 55 -23.24 22.65 -7.44
N LEU A 56 -21.91 22.54 -7.40
CA LEU A 56 -21.02 23.61 -7.80
C LEU A 56 -20.13 23.09 -8.91
N SER A 57 -20.48 23.47 -10.12
CA SER A 57 -19.66 23.31 -11.32
C SER A 57 -18.55 24.36 -11.31
N THR A 58 -17.28 23.92 -11.26
CA THR A 58 -16.16 24.68 -11.84
C THR A 58 -15.30 23.72 -12.67
N SER A 59 -15.49 23.85 -13.98
CA SER A 59 -14.68 23.46 -15.14
C SER A 59 -13.30 22.82 -14.98
N PHE A 60 -13.13 21.66 -15.64
CA PHE A 60 -12.02 21.21 -16.54
C PHE A 60 -10.66 21.92 -16.40
N ALA A 61 -9.52 21.22 -16.29
CA ALA A 61 -9.04 20.31 -17.33
C ALA A 61 -8.16 19.15 -16.79
N ALA A 62 -8.51 17.92 -17.16
CA ALA A 62 -7.61 16.77 -17.14
C ALA A 62 -7.58 16.19 -18.57
N PRO A 63 -6.41 15.85 -19.14
CA PRO A 63 -6.37 15.22 -20.44
C PRO A 63 -6.99 13.83 -20.35
N ALA A 64 -7.91 13.56 -21.27
CA ALA A 64 -8.57 12.28 -21.44
C ALA A 64 -7.54 11.19 -21.75
N GLY A 65 -7.36 10.27 -20.81
CA GLY A 65 -6.67 9.00 -20.99
C GLY A 65 -7.51 7.90 -20.36
N SER A 66 -8.04 7.03 -21.22
CA SER A 66 -8.92 5.89 -21.00
C SER A 66 -8.79 5.17 -19.64
N LEU A 67 -9.91 5.01 -18.92
CA LEU A 67 -10.01 4.08 -17.79
C LEU A 67 -10.40 2.69 -18.32
N ASP A 68 -9.42 1.98 -18.89
CA ASP A 68 -9.55 0.55 -19.14
C ASP A 68 -9.16 -0.23 -17.86
N LEU A 69 -10.12 -0.98 -17.31
CA LEU A 69 -9.97 -1.73 -16.05
C LEU A 69 -9.23 -3.07 -16.20
N ASP A 70 -8.62 -3.34 -17.37
CA ASP A 70 -7.92 -4.60 -17.66
C ASP A 70 -6.46 -4.40 -18.14
N ALA A 71 -5.87 -3.23 -17.90
CA ALA A 71 -4.46 -2.99 -18.23
C ALA A 71 -3.51 -3.58 -17.16
N PRO A 72 -2.47 -4.36 -17.55
CA PRO A 72 -1.48 -4.84 -16.60
C PRO A 72 -0.72 -3.65 -15.99
N ARG A 73 -0.68 -3.63 -14.66
CA ARG A 73 -0.02 -2.59 -13.85
C ARG A 73 1.46 -2.48 -14.25
N ILE A 74 1.80 -1.43 -14.99
CA ILE A 74 3.21 -1.08 -15.24
C ILE A 74 3.83 -0.78 -13.87
N PRO A 75 4.87 -1.51 -13.42
CA PRO A 75 5.58 -1.15 -12.21
C PRO A 75 6.19 0.23 -12.43
N PHE A 76 6.13 1.10 -11.42
CA PHE A 76 6.80 2.40 -11.43
C PHE A 76 8.30 2.19 -11.68
N ALA A 77 8.72 2.23 -12.95
CA ALA A 77 10.11 2.36 -13.34
C ALA A 77 10.55 3.74 -12.86
N GLY A 78 11.32 3.72 -11.78
CA GLY A 78 11.87 4.91 -11.18
C GLY A 78 12.89 5.49 -12.14
N ARG A 79 12.56 6.66 -12.71
CA ARG A 79 13.50 7.73 -13.09
C ARG A 79 14.96 7.26 -13.17
N GLU A 80 15.30 6.45 -14.17
CA GLU A 80 16.69 6.27 -14.55
C GLU A 80 17.12 7.54 -15.28
N PHE A 81 17.90 8.36 -14.60
CA PHE A 81 18.70 9.41 -15.24
C PHE A 81 19.68 8.71 -16.18
N ASP A 82 19.40 8.75 -17.48
CA ASP A 82 20.45 8.63 -18.49
C ASP A 82 20.09 9.54 -19.68
N ALA A 83 20.46 10.81 -19.54
CA ALA A 83 20.62 11.73 -20.66
C ALA A 83 22.11 12.09 -20.73
N PRO A 84 22.79 11.85 -21.86
CA PRO A 84 24.23 12.05 -21.96
C PRO A 84 24.58 13.52 -22.17
N LEU A 85 25.89 13.80 -22.22
CA LEU A 85 26.56 15.07 -22.54
C LEU A 85 26.79 15.93 -21.28
N PHE A 86 28.00 16.17 -20.77
CA PHE A 86 29.24 16.51 -21.48
C PHE A 86 30.48 16.05 -20.67
N LEU A 87 31.48 15.51 -21.37
CA LEU A 87 32.86 15.45 -20.88
C LEU A 87 33.38 16.87 -20.72
N ILE A 88 33.91 17.21 -19.54
CA ILE A 88 34.70 18.42 -19.34
C ILE A 88 36.12 17.98 -19.03
N ASP A 89 37.04 18.30 -19.94
CA ASP A 89 38.48 18.37 -19.73
C ASP A 89 39.05 19.26 -20.86
N PRO A 90 40.23 19.90 -20.71
CA PRO A 90 40.68 20.80 -19.64
C PRO A 90 41.21 22.13 -20.24
N ALA A 91 41.56 23.12 -19.41
CA ALA A 91 42.30 24.34 -19.74
C ALA A 91 41.61 25.40 -20.64
N THR A 92 41.12 26.48 -20.04
CA THR A 92 41.34 27.87 -20.50
C THR A 92 41.06 28.84 -19.36
N ILE A 93 42.14 29.49 -18.91
CA ILE A 93 42.18 30.61 -17.97
C ILE A 93 42.12 31.90 -18.81
N SER A 94 41.09 32.74 -18.63
CA SER A 94 41.18 34.22 -18.46
C SER A 94 39.83 34.94 -18.69
N PRO A 95 39.49 35.96 -17.85
CA PRO A 95 38.46 36.99 -18.10
C PRO A 95 39.07 38.15 -18.95
N PRO A 96 38.37 39.23 -19.39
CA PRO A 96 37.11 39.82 -18.88
C PRO A 96 36.12 40.36 -19.95
N GLN A 97 34.88 40.68 -19.53
CA GLN A 97 34.17 41.97 -19.77
C GLN A 97 32.63 41.81 -19.69
N ALA A 98 32.01 42.67 -18.87
CA ALA A 98 30.58 42.98 -18.81
C ALA A 98 30.19 43.91 -20.00
N PRO A 99 28.91 44.27 -20.28
CA PRO A 99 27.70 44.09 -19.47
C PRO A 99 26.46 43.63 -20.25
N SER A 100 25.48 43.00 -19.57
CA SER A 100 24.06 43.05 -19.94
C SER A 100 23.19 42.51 -18.81
N GLN A 101 22.31 43.37 -18.32
CA GLN A 101 21.32 43.15 -17.26
C GLN A 101 20.37 42.02 -17.65
N HIS A 102 20.12 41.04 -16.77
CA HIS A 102 18.88 40.24 -16.75
C HIS A 102 18.57 39.74 -15.33
N THR A 103 17.46 40.26 -14.80
CA THR A 103 16.55 39.71 -13.76
C THR A 103 17.05 39.59 -12.31
N PRO A 104 16.17 39.86 -11.31
CA PRO A 104 16.56 39.92 -9.91
C PRO A 104 17.06 38.56 -9.45
N ALA A 105 18.28 38.55 -8.93
CA ALA A 105 18.82 37.44 -8.16
C ALA A 105 17.75 36.97 -7.17
N VAL A 106 17.41 35.68 -7.25
CA VAL A 106 16.82 34.96 -6.13
C VAL A 106 17.79 35.20 -4.98
N VAL A 107 17.36 36.06 -4.07
CA VAL A 107 18.13 36.47 -2.90
C VAL A 107 18.53 35.20 -2.19
N ASP A 108 19.83 34.91 -2.15
CA ASP A 108 20.40 33.89 -1.28
C ASP A 108 19.76 34.13 0.09
N PRO A 109 18.90 33.22 0.59
CA PRO A 109 18.22 33.45 1.84
C PRO A 109 19.32 33.68 2.86
N SER A 110 19.34 34.89 3.42
CA SER A 110 20.40 35.28 4.33
C SER A 110 20.50 34.21 5.41
N ARG A 111 21.72 33.93 5.88
CA ARG A 111 21.95 32.91 6.92
C ARG A 111 20.93 33.02 8.07
N GLU A 112 20.53 34.24 8.41
CA GLU A 112 19.50 34.56 9.39
C GLU A 112 18.08 34.11 8.99
N ALA A 113 17.66 34.33 7.73
CA ALA A 113 16.39 33.84 7.21
C ALA A 113 16.31 32.31 7.26
N VAL A 114 17.39 31.62 6.88
CA VAL A 114 17.47 30.15 6.95
C VAL A 114 17.39 29.66 8.39
N LEU A 115 18.07 30.31 9.34
CA LEU A 115 17.99 29.95 10.76
C LEU A 115 16.56 30.11 11.32
N LYS A 116 15.88 31.20 10.96
CA LYS A 116 14.49 31.46 11.36
C LYS A 116 13.53 30.41 10.79
N ASP A 117 13.74 30.00 9.54
CA ASP A 117 12.95 28.94 8.92
C ASP A 117 13.23 27.57 9.54
N ILE A 118 14.48 27.26 9.91
CA ILE A 118 14.84 26.05 10.66
C ILE A 118 14.12 26.02 12.01
N GLU A 119 14.12 27.11 12.76
CA GLU A 119 13.42 27.20 14.05
C GLU A 119 11.91 27.03 13.89
N ARG A 120 11.32 27.69 12.88
CA ARG A 120 9.90 27.54 12.55
C ARG A 120 9.55 26.11 12.15
N LEU A 121 10.41 25.45 11.37
CA LEU A 121 10.24 24.06 10.97
C LEU A 121 10.36 23.11 12.17
N ARG A 122 11.34 23.33 13.06
CA ARG A 122 11.47 22.55 14.30
C ARG A 122 10.24 22.68 15.18
N ALA A 123 9.74 23.88 15.42
CA ALA A 123 8.51 24.11 16.19
C ALA A 123 7.28 23.46 15.52
N LYS A 124 7.19 23.50 14.19
CA LYS A 124 6.14 22.81 13.43
C LYS A 124 6.26 21.27 13.47
N LEU A 125 7.47 20.74 13.54
CA LEU A 125 7.72 19.30 13.66
C LEU A 125 7.48 18.78 15.08
N GLU A 126 7.74 19.59 16.11
CA GLU A 126 7.46 19.26 17.51
C GLU A 126 5.97 19.37 17.84
N SER A 127 5.27 20.36 17.26
CA SER A 127 3.81 20.51 17.41
C SER A 127 3.01 19.44 16.65
N ARG A 128 3.59 18.86 15.59
CA ARG A 128 3.05 17.61 15.04
C ARG A 128 3.31 16.51 16.06
N LYS A 129 2.24 15.87 16.54
CA LYS A 129 2.32 14.62 17.31
C LYS A 129 3.27 13.68 16.56
N LYS A 130 4.46 13.45 17.13
CA LYS A 130 5.29 12.31 16.74
C LYS A 130 4.36 11.10 16.82
N LEU A 131 4.24 10.36 15.72
CA LEU A 131 3.59 9.05 15.71
C LEU A 131 4.08 8.34 16.98
N SER A 132 3.15 7.98 17.85
CA SER A 132 3.46 7.37 19.13
C SER A 132 4.52 6.31 18.89
N ALA A 133 5.57 6.31 19.71
CA ALA A 133 6.54 5.23 19.71
C ALA A 133 5.76 3.91 19.63
N LEU A 134 6.13 3.06 18.67
CA LEU A 134 5.42 1.80 18.48
C LEU A 134 5.46 1.07 19.82
N ASP A 135 4.38 0.35 20.13
CA ASP A 135 4.32 -0.37 21.39
C ASP A 135 5.56 -1.28 21.51
N GLU A 136 6.24 -1.23 22.67
CA GLU A 136 7.51 -1.92 22.88
C GLU A 136 7.42 -3.42 22.55
N ASN A 137 6.25 -4.04 22.73
CA ASN A 137 6.05 -5.45 22.45
C ASN A 137 6.13 -5.75 20.95
N VAL A 138 5.65 -4.82 20.11
CA VAL A 138 5.66 -4.96 18.65
C VAL A 138 7.07 -4.74 18.11
N GLU A 139 7.82 -3.80 18.70
CA GLU A 139 9.24 -3.60 18.36
C GLU A 139 10.08 -4.83 18.71
N ARG A 140 9.85 -5.44 19.88
CA ARG A 140 10.50 -6.68 20.30
C ARG A 140 10.14 -7.85 19.36
N ALA A 141 8.86 -8.09 19.09
CA ALA A 141 8.43 -9.15 18.19
C ALA A 141 8.99 -8.98 16.76
N LYS A 142 9.08 -7.73 16.27
CA LYS A 142 9.75 -7.42 15.01
C LYS A 142 11.22 -7.81 15.04
N THR A 143 11.95 -7.47 16.11
CA THR A 143 13.37 -7.84 16.23
C THR A 143 13.57 -9.35 16.26
N GLU A 144 12.67 -10.11 16.89
CA GLU A 144 12.72 -11.58 16.92
C GLU A 144 12.53 -12.19 15.53
N VAL A 145 11.55 -11.71 14.75
CA VAL A 145 11.35 -12.14 13.36
C VAL A 145 12.58 -11.85 12.52
N VAL A 146 13.11 -10.63 12.61
CA VAL A 146 14.28 -10.22 11.83
C VAL A 146 15.52 -11.03 12.24
N ASN A 147 15.69 -11.31 13.53
CA ASN A 147 16.79 -12.13 14.02
C ASN A 147 16.67 -13.58 13.54
N CYS A 148 15.48 -14.18 13.63
CA CYS A 148 15.25 -15.53 13.14
C CYS A 148 15.52 -15.63 11.63
N LEU A 149 15.01 -14.68 10.85
CA LEU A 149 15.21 -14.68 9.40
C LEU A 149 16.68 -14.53 9.03
N ARG A 150 17.43 -13.67 9.73
CA ARG A 150 18.89 -13.52 9.52
C ARG A 150 19.68 -14.79 9.86
N LEU A 151 19.27 -15.51 10.91
CA LEU A 151 19.89 -16.79 11.27
C LEU A 151 19.52 -17.90 10.27
N ASN A 152 18.33 -17.81 9.66
CA ASN A 152 17.75 -18.81 8.77
C ASN A 152 17.49 -18.25 7.36
N ASP A 153 18.44 -17.51 6.78
CA ASP A 153 18.27 -16.81 5.49
C ASP A 153 17.90 -17.74 4.32
N ARG A 154 18.29 -19.01 4.40
CA ARG A 154 18.00 -20.04 3.37
C ARG A 154 16.81 -20.92 3.71
N ARG A 155 16.23 -20.78 4.91
CA ARG A 155 15.15 -21.62 5.43
C ARG A 155 14.10 -20.78 6.17
N PRO A 156 13.37 -19.91 5.45
CA PRO A 156 12.41 -18.99 6.08
C PRO A 156 11.21 -19.70 6.74
N LEU A 157 10.97 -20.97 6.39
CA LEU A 157 9.92 -21.77 7.02
C LEU A 157 10.18 -22.04 8.50
N ASP A 158 11.43 -21.96 8.98
CA ASP A 158 11.76 -22.22 10.39
C ASP A 158 11.30 -21.09 11.33
N CYS A 159 11.01 -19.90 10.79
CA CYS A 159 10.67 -18.69 11.55
C CYS A 159 9.16 -18.41 11.68
N TRP A 160 8.32 -19.43 11.48
CA TRP A 160 6.87 -19.26 11.44
C TRP A 160 6.27 -18.84 12.79
N LYS A 161 6.89 -19.24 13.92
CA LYS A 161 6.40 -18.93 15.27
C LYS A 161 6.56 -17.45 15.60
N GLU A 162 7.72 -16.89 15.25
CA GLU A 162 8.07 -15.48 15.42
C GLU A 162 7.17 -14.61 14.54
N VAL A 163 6.88 -15.07 13.32
CA VAL A 163 5.94 -14.38 12.44
C VAL A 163 4.52 -14.42 13.00
N ASP A 164 4.09 -15.54 13.59
CA ASP A 164 2.77 -15.64 14.23
C ASP A 164 2.66 -14.74 15.48
N SER A 165 3.71 -14.67 16.32
CA SER A 165 3.73 -13.78 17.48
C SER A 165 3.68 -12.31 17.05
N PHE A 166 4.47 -11.91 16.05
CA PHE A 166 4.43 -10.57 15.49
C PHE A 166 3.04 -10.20 14.95
N LYS A 167 2.39 -11.11 14.22
CA LYS A 167 1.02 -10.90 13.71
C LYS A 167 0.01 -10.67 14.82
N ARG A 168 0.12 -11.39 15.95
CA ARG A 168 -0.78 -11.21 17.11
C ARG A 168 -0.62 -9.82 17.72
N GLU A 169 0.61 -9.37 17.90
CA GLU A 169 0.91 -8.05 18.47
C GLU A 169 0.47 -6.92 17.53
N VAL A 170 0.70 -7.06 16.22
CA VAL A 170 0.20 -6.11 15.21
C VAL A 170 -1.33 -6.07 15.22
N ALA A 171 -2.01 -7.21 15.25
CA ALA A 171 -3.48 -7.25 15.30
C ALA A 171 -4.04 -6.58 16.57
N LYS A 172 -3.30 -6.59 17.69
CA LYS A 172 -3.69 -5.87 18.92
C LYS A 172 -3.56 -4.36 18.74
N LEU A 173 -2.45 -3.89 18.15
CA LEU A 173 -2.24 -2.48 17.81
C LEU A 173 -3.26 -1.97 16.79
N GLU A 174 -3.55 -2.75 15.76
CA GLU A 174 -4.50 -2.40 14.71
C GLU A 174 -5.91 -2.26 15.27
N ARG A 175 -6.37 -3.17 16.14
CA ARG A 175 -7.67 -3.03 16.82
C ARG A 175 -7.76 -1.74 17.61
N ALA A 176 -6.77 -1.45 18.45
CA ALA A 176 -6.74 -0.23 19.25
C ALA A 176 -6.69 1.04 18.38
N PHE A 177 -6.00 0.98 17.24
CA PHE A 177 -5.98 2.08 16.28
C PHE A 177 -7.33 2.27 15.60
N VAL A 178 -7.95 1.19 15.12
CA VAL A 178 -9.28 1.21 14.49
C VAL A 178 -10.33 1.74 15.46
N ASP A 179 -10.35 1.26 16.71
CA ASP A 179 -11.26 1.74 17.75
C ASP A 179 -11.11 3.24 17.99
N LYS A 180 -9.89 3.78 17.92
CA LYS A 180 -9.62 5.21 18.10
C LYS A 180 -9.99 6.07 16.89
N VAL A 181 -10.00 5.49 15.69
CA VAL A 181 -10.25 6.22 14.43
C VAL A 181 -11.72 6.17 14.04
N VAL A 182 -12.41 5.07 14.35
CA VAL A 182 -13.81 4.84 14.00
C VAL A 182 -14.77 5.08 15.19
N GLY A 183 -14.30 4.91 16.43
CA GLY A 183 -15.06 5.17 17.66
C GLY A 183 -14.91 6.61 18.15
#